data_AF-A0A0N4ZZT2-F1
#
_entry.id   AF-A0A0N4ZZT2-F1
#
_cell.length_a   1.000
_cell.length_b   1.000
_cell.length_c   1.000
_cell.angle_alpha   90.00
_cell.angle_beta   90.00
_cell.angle_gamma   90.00
#
_symmetry.space_group_name_H-M   'P 1'
#
loop_
_entity.id
_entity.type
_entity.pdbx_description
1 polymer ?
#
loop_
_entity_poly.entity_id
_entity_poly.type
_entity_poly.pdbx_seq_one_letter_code
_entity_poly.pdbx_strand_id
1 'polypeptide(L)'
;MLYEETPETLKRCFNEKLLSKIPNVEEFYLKLEDWHSIYDSVDHYLRSYLLKNDATKAILPHLKNKVKVLYLEGIPNMTADMAQIISTNCPEITDLYIEPLQSVDVTFVERMEKLQFINIKGIYRINIPRHVKMVIVTSKYDVDSNMIAGMNTRESCEYFKERLNRNFTVSLRNCNETFLKYNVFFDNFLDWKVYLKKLNYFRCPF
;
A
#
# COMPACT_ATOMS: atom_id res chain seq x y z
N MET A 1 8.78 -30.25 13.64
CA MET A 1 10.05 -29.90 12.96
C MET A 1 10.05 -28.40 12.78
N LEU A 2 10.97 -27.71 13.45
CA LEU A 2 11.19 -26.28 13.23
C LEU A 2 11.75 -26.14 11.82
N TYR A 3 10.95 -25.62 10.88
CA TYR A 3 11.52 -25.09 9.65
C TYR A 3 12.40 -23.92 10.08
N GLU A 4 13.72 -24.10 10.05
CA GLU A 4 14.63 -22.97 10.03
C GLU A 4 14.35 -22.25 8.71
N GLU A 5 13.64 -21.14 8.79
CA GLU A 5 13.38 -20.23 7.66
C GLU A 5 14.69 -19.54 7.29
N THR A 6 15.59 -20.31 6.67
CA THR A 6 16.89 -19.84 6.20
C THR A 6 16.74 -19.12 4.85
N PRO A 7 17.74 -18.33 4.42
CA PRO A 7 17.87 -17.85 3.04
C PRO A 7 17.70 -18.94 1.96
N GLU A 8 17.81 -20.22 2.31
CA GLU A 8 17.63 -21.36 1.41
C GLU A 8 16.16 -21.62 1.08
N THR A 9 15.23 -21.29 1.99
CA THR A 9 13.78 -21.37 1.73
C THR A 9 13.37 -20.38 0.63
N LEU A 10 13.88 -19.14 0.70
CA LEU A 10 13.64 -18.14 -0.35
C LEU A 10 14.22 -18.58 -1.70
N LYS A 11 15.44 -19.15 -1.71
CA LYS A 11 16.06 -19.68 -2.95
C LYS A 11 15.29 -20.85 -3.57
N ARG A 12 14.53 -21.61 -2.77
CA ARG A 12 13.64 -22.67 -3.27
C ARG A 12 12.33 -22.12 -3.84
N CYS A 13 11.80 -21.05 -3.25
CA CYS A 13 10.54 -20.44 -3.67
C CYS A 13 10.71 -19.45 -4.84
N PHE A 14 11.87 -18.81 -4.95
CA PHE A 14 12.12 -17.75 -5.93
C PHE A 14 13.37 -18.06 -6.78
N ASN A 15 13.16 -18.18 -8.08
CA ASN A 15 14.23 -18.29 -9.04
C ASN A 15 14.61 -16.89 -9.57
N GLU A 16 15.66 -16.32 -8.99
CA GLU A 16 16.20 -14.99 -9.36
C GLU A 16 16.51 -14.88 -10.87
N LYS A 17 16.98 -15.97 -11.50
CA LYS A 17 17.24 -15.99 -12.94
C LYS A 17 15.96 -15.88 -13.78
N LEU A 18 14.82 -16.28 -13.25
CA LEU A 18 13.52 -16.07 -13.90
C LEU A 18 12.96 -14.69 -13.58
N LEU A 19 13.10 -14.20 -12.35
CA LEU A 19 12.66 -12.85 -11.97
C LEU A 19 13.38 -11.76 -12.77
N SER A 20 14.69 -11.90 -12.99
CA SER A 20 15.46 -10.96 -13.83
C SER A 20 14.99 -10.87 -15.29
N LYS A 21 14.23 -11.88 -15.76
CA LYS A 21 13.62 -11.91 -17.10
C LYS A 21 12.25 -11.23 -17.17
N ILE A 22 11.72 -10.69 -16.06
CA ILE A 22 10.48 -9.90 -16.10
C ILE A 22 10.64 -8.80 -17.16
N PRO A 23 9.73 -8.72 -18.15
CA PRO A 23 9.81 -7.70 -19.19
C PRO A 23 9.62 -6.31 -18.59
N ASN A 24 10.00 -5.29 -19.35
CA ASN A 24 9.81 -3.91 -18.90
C ASN A 24 8.33 -3.54 -19.06
N VAL A 25 7.56 -3.69 -17.98
CA VAL A 25 6.11 -3.46 -17.94
C VAL A 25 5.77 -2.06 -17.44
N GLU A 26 4.60 -1.54 -17.81
CA GLU A 26 4.10 -0.26 -17.29
C GLU A 26 3.28 -0.41 -16.00
N GLU A 27 2.69 -1.59 -15.79
CA GLU A 27 1.85 -1.91 -14.64
C GLU A 27 2.32 -3.24 -14.05
N PHE A 28 2.48 -3.28 -12.73
CA PHE A 28 2.91 -4.48 -12.02
C PHE A 28 2.06 -4.72 -10.77
N TYR A 29 1.63 -5.97 -10.60
CA TYR A 29 0.77 -6.39 -9.51
C TYR A 29 1.45 -7.50 -8.69
N LEU A 30 1.66 -7.24 -7.40
CA LEU A 30 2.10 -8.24 -6.43
C LEU A 30 1.05 -8.36 -5.32
N LYS A 31 0.42 -9.52 -5.24
CA LYS A 31 -0.47 -9.89 -4.15
C LYS A 31 0.06 -11.13 -3.45
N LEU A 32 0.27 -11.00 -2.16
CA LEU A 32 0.57 -12.10 -1.27
C LEU A 32 -0.70 -12.43 -0.51
N GLU A 33 -1.34 -13.54 -0.85
CA GLU A 33 -2.56 -13.92 -0.15
C GLU A 33 -2.27 -14.28 1.30
N ASP A 34 -3.18 -13.89 2.19
CA ASP A 34 -3.04 -14.06 3.63
C ASP A 34 -4.20 -14.88 4.19
N TRP A 35 -4.00 -16.19 4.28
CA TRP A 35 -5.01 -17.13 4.75
C TRP A 35 -4.58 -17.68 6.11
N HIS A 36 -5.11 -17.13 7.20
CA HIS A 36 -4.76 -17.63 8.54
C HIS A 36 -5.01 -19.14 8.68
N SER A 37 -6.06 -19.68 8.03
CA SER A 37 -6.47 -21.08 8.17
C SER A 37 -5.47 -22.11 7.63
N ILE A 38 -4.45 -21.71 6.88
CA ILE A 38 -3.45 -22.64 6.32
C ILE A 38 -2.29 -22.92 7.29
N TYR A 39 -2.21 -22.19 8.41
CA TYR A 39 -1.13 -22.32 9.37
C TYR A 39 -1.59 -23.13 10.58
N ASP A 40 -0.74 -24.06 11.03
CA ASP A 40 -1.01 -24.93 12.18
C ASP A 40 -1.14 -24.16 13.51
N SER A 41 -0.59 -22.93 13.57
CA SER A 41 -0.62 -22.08 14.76
C SER A 41 -0.51 -20.60 14.41
N VAL A 42 -0.91 -19.74 15.36
CA VAL A 42 -0.72 -18.27 15.26
C VAL A 42 0.76 -17.91 15.13
N ASP A 43 1.65 -18.63 15.83
CA ASP A 43 3.09 -18.39 15.74
C ASP A 43 3.63 -18.70 14.34
N HIS A 44 3.19 -19.79 13.70
CA HIS A 44 3.55 -20.11 12.33
C HIS A 44 3.02 -19.06 11.34
N TYR A 45 1.78 -18.59 11.55
CA TYR A 45 1.21 -17.50 10.78
C TYR A 45 2.03 -16.21 10.89
N LEU A 46 2.40 -15.79 12.09
CA LEU A 46 3.19 -14.59 12.31
C LEU A 46 4.62 -14.72 11.76
N ARG A 47 5.24 -15.91 11.84
CA ARG A 47 6.56 -16.16 11.22
C ARG A 47 6.51 -16.03 9.71
N SER A 48 5.41 -16.45 9.08
CA SER A 48 5.23 -16.31 7.62
C SER A 48 5.38 -14.87 7.12
N TYR A 49 5.17 -13.87 7.97
CA TYR A 49 5.34 -12.47 7.61
C TYR A 49 6.78 -12.13 7.26
N LEU A 50 7.77 -12.73 7.93
CA LEU A 50 9.18 -12.53 7.61
C LEU A 50 9.47 -13.02 6.19
N LEU A 51 9.02 -14.24 5.86
CA LEU A 51 9.15 -14.80 4.52
C LEU A 51 8.44 -13.96 3.44
N LYS A 52 7.22 -13.46 3.71
CA LYS A 52 6.47 -12.59 2.79
C LYS A 52 7.20 -11.26 2.54
N ASN A 53 7.78 -10.68 3.60
CA ASN A 53 8.59 -9.48 3.52
C ASN A 53 9.87 -9.72 2.69
N ASP A 54 10.59 -10.79 2.95
CA ASP A 54 11.83 -11.11 2.24
C ASP A 54 11.57 -11.46 0.76
N ALA A 55 10.50 -12.21 0.49
CA ALA A 55 10.03 -12.49 -0.86
C ALA A 55 9.77 -11.19 -1.63
N THR A 56 9.07 -10.25 -1.01
CA THR A 56 8.83 -8.93 -1.59
C THR A 56 10.15 -8.21 -1.88
N LYS A 57 11.09 -8.17 -0.92
CA LYS A 57 12.41 -7.54 -1.12
C LYS A 57 13.24 -8.21 -2.22
N ALA A 58 13.03 -9.50 -2.49
CA ALA A 58 13.69 -10.21 -3.58
C ALA A 58 13.04 -9.92 -4.96
N ILE A 59 11.73 -9.65 -5.01
CA ILE A 59 11.00 -9.37 -6.26
C ILE A 59 11.22 -7.94 -6.74
N LEU A 60 11.08 -6.95 -5.84
CA LEU A 60 11.10 -5.53 -6.18
C LEU A 60 12.34 -5.06 -6.97
N PRO A 61 13.57 -5.55 -6.72
CA PRO A 61 14.75 -5.17 -7.49
C PRO A 61 14.71 -5.56 -8.98
N HIS A 62 13.84 -6.50 -9.36
CA HIS A 62 13.71 -6.94 -10.74
C HIS A 62 12.67 -6.14 -11.54
N LEU A 63 11.92 -5.26 -10.86
CA LEU A 63 11.08 -4.28 -11.54
C LEU A 63 11.96 -3.26 -12.26
N LYS A 64 11.45 -2.74 -13.37
CA LYS A 64 12.22 -1.90 -14.30
C LYS A 64 11.62 -0.50 -14.39
N ASN A 65 12.39 0.39 -15.00
CA ASN A 65 12.11 1.81 -15.03
C ASN A 65 10.82 2.25 -15.75
N LYS A 66 10.09 1.38 -16.47
CA LYS A 66 8.81 1.76 -17.09
C LYS A 66 7.60 1.59 -16.18
N VAL A 67 7.75 0.98 -15.00
CA VAL A 67 6.62 0.80 -14.08
C VAL A 67 6.10 2.17 -13.65
N LYS A 68 4.85 2.45 -14.02
CA LYS A 68 4.08 3.66 -13.67
C LYS A 68 3.03 3.37 -12.60
N VAL A 69 2.47 2.16 -12.65
CA VAL A 69 1.41 1.71 -11.75
C VAL A 69 1.88 0.48 -10.99
N LEU A 70 1.88 0.56 -9.66
CA LEU A 70 2.36 -0.50 -8.79
C LEU A 70 1.30 -0.87 -7.75
N TYR A 71 0.94 -2.16 -7.68
CA TYR A 71 0.06 -2.70 -6.65
C TYR A 71 0.85 -3.66 -5.77
N LEU A 72 0.73 -3.44 -4.47
CA LEU A 72 1.42 -4.16 -3.41
C LEU A 72 0.41 -4.56 -2.35
N GLU A 73 -0.15 -5.76 -2.49
CA GLU A 73 -1.20 -6.27 -1.61
C GLU A 73 -0.73 -7.43 -0.75
N GLY A 74 -1.12 -7.42 0.53
CA GLY A 74 -0.80 -8.48 1.49
C GLY A 74 0.66 -8.49 1.95
N ILE A 75 1.40 -7.40 1.74
CA ILE A 75 2.77 -7.27 2.22
C ILE A 75 2.74 -6.92 3.71
N PRO A 76 3.36 -7.69 4.61
CA PRO A 76 3.15 -7.46 6.04
C PRO A 76 3.65 -6.12 6.51
N ASN A 77 4.92 -5.81 6.25
CA ASN A 77 5.55 -4.54 6.65
C ASN A 77 6.11 -3.83 5.43
N MET A 78 5.62 -2.64 5.12
CA MET A 78 6.14 -1.81 4.03
C MET A 78 7.29 -0.95 4.55
N THR A 79 8.52 -1.44 4.42
CA THR A 79 9.70 -0.86 5.08
C THR A 79 10.37 0.25 4.23
N ALA A 80 11.16 1.11 4.88
CA ALA A 80 12.00 2.10 4.19
C ALA A 80 12.94 1.47 3.12
N ASP A 81 13.48 0.28 3.37
CA ASP A 81 14.30 -0.42 2.36
C ASP A 81 13.50 -0.72 1.07
N MET A 82 12.26 -1.19 1.20
CA MET A 82 11.40 -1.46 0.06
C MET A 82 11.08 -0.17 -0.70
N ALA A 83 10.81 0.91 0.03
CA ALA A 83 10.64 2.24 -0.56
C ALA A 83 11.87 2.69 -1.35
N GLN A 84 13.07 2.46 -0.83
CA GLN A 84 14.31 2.79 -1.51
C GLN A 84 14.49 1.96 -2.79
N ILE A 85 14.23 0.66 -2.74
CA ILE A 85 14.30 -0.24 -3.90
C ILE A 85 13.31 0.22 -4.98
N ILE A 86 12.06 0.51 -4.60
CA ILE A 86 11.02 0.97 -5.52
C ILE A 86 11.43 2.30 -6.15
N SER A 87 11.82 3.29 -5.34
CA SER A 87 12.18 4.62 -5.83
C SER A 87 13.40 4.60 -6.76
N THR A 88 14.33 3.67 -6.54
CA THR A 88 15.54 3.53 -7.39
C THR A 88 15.24 2.83 -8.70
N ASN A 89 14.49 1.71 -8.67
CA ASN A 89 14.30 0.86 -9.84
C ASN A 89 13.09 1.27 -10.69
N CYS A 90 12.10 1.92 -10.08
CA CYS A 90 10.85 2.35 -10.69
C CYS A 90 10.64 3.86 -10.51
N PRO A 91 11.54 4.73 -11.01
CA PRO A 91 11.46 6.17 -10.80
C PRO A 91 10.24 6.82 -11.50
N GLU A 92 9.60 6.11 -12.43
CA GLU A 92 8.44 6.59 -13.20
C GLU A 92 7.08 6.30 -12.54
N ILE A 93 7.06 5.78 -11.30
CA ILE A 93 5.80 5.50 -10.60
C ILE A 93 4.98 6.77 -10.41
N THR A 94 3.77 6.76 -10.96
CA THR A 94 2.75 7.80 -10.80
C THR A 94 1.62 7.34 -9.89
N ASP A 95 1.39 6.03 -9.79
CA ASP A 95 0.25 5.44 -9.11
C ASP A 95 0.69 4.26 -8.23
N LEU A 96 0.37 4.34 -6.95
CA LEU A 96 0.73 3.31 -5.97
C LEU A 96 -0.52 2.84 -5.22
N TYR A 97 -0.71 1.53 -5.16
CA TYR A 97 -1.78 0.89 -4.39
C TYR A 97 -1.14 -0.02 -3.37
N ILE A 98 -1.38 0.24 -2.08
CA ILE A 98 -0.79 -0.51 -0.99
C ILE A 98 -1.86 -1.07 -0.05
N GLU A 99 -1.78 -2.38 0.18
CA GLU A 99 -2.54 -3.10 1.21
C GLU A 99 -1.55 -3.82 2.14
N PRO A 100 -0.97 -3.10 3.12
CA PRO A 100 -0.12 -3.70 4.13
C PRO A 100 -0.94 -4.55 5.12
N LEU A 101 -0.35 -5.63 5.67
CA LEU A 101 -1.02 -6.39 6.73
C LEU A 101 -0.80 -5.75 8.11
N GLN A 102 0.43 -5.33 8.41
CA GLN A 102 0.83 -4.84 9.73
C GLN A 102 1.19 -3.35 9.74
N SER A 103 2.16 -2.92 8.94
CA SER A 103 2.73 -1.58 9.09
C SER A 103 3.20 -0.96 7.77
N VAL A 104 3.32 0.36 7.78
CA VAL A 104 3.92 1.17 6.71
C VAL A 104 4.92 2.11 7.37
N ASP A 105 6.14 2.16 6.83
CA ASP A 105 7.13 3.13 7.22
C ASP A 105 6.64 4.55 6.94
N VAL A 106 6.85 5.48 7.88
CA VAL A 106 6.34 6.85 7.73
C VAL A 106 6.93 7.56 6.51
N THR A 107 8.13 7.18 6.07
CA THR A 107 8.82 7.78 4.91
C THR A 107 8.61 7.01 3.61
N PHE A 108 7.73 5.99 3.59
CA PHE A 108 7.65 4.99 2.53
C PHE A 108 7.46 5.58 1.11
N VAL A 109 6.84 6.74 0.97
CA VAL A 109 6.59 7.37 -0.33
C VAL A 109 7.34 8.68 -0.57
N GLU A 110 8.18 9.12 0.38
CA GLU A 110 8.82 10.45 0.31
C GLU A 110 9.75 10.61 -0.90
N ARG A 111 10.43 9.53 -1.28
CA ARG A 111 11.43 9.52 -2.37
C ARG A 111 10.83 9.24 -3.75
N MET A 112 9.51 9.04 -3.84
CA MET A 112 8.82 8.76 -5.10
C MET A 112 8.42 10.08 -5.79
N GLU A 113 9.40 10.74 -6.41
CA GLU A 113 9.28 12.11 -6.94
C GLU A 113 8.16 12.30 -8.00
N LYS A 114 7.82 11.24 -8.73
CA LYS A 114 6.77 11.27 -9.76
C LYS A 114 5.40 10.81 -9.27
N LEU A 115 5.30 10.33 -8.03
CA LEU A 115 4.05 9.81 -7.48
C LEU A 115 2.96 10.89 -7.48
N GLN A 116 1.86 10.64 -8.18
CA GLN A 116 0.71 11.55 -8.25
C GLN A 116 -0.48 11.05 -7.43
N PHE A 117 -0.60 9.73 -7.29
CA PHE A 117 -1.73 9.08 -6.65
C PHE A 117 -1.28 7.94 -5.75
N ILE A 118 -1.87 7.84 -4.57
CA ILE A 118 -1.71 6.69 -3.68
C ILE A 118 -3.05 6.24 -3.09
N ASN A 119 -3.29 4.93 -3.12
CA ASN A 119 -4.34 4.29 -2.34
C ASN A 119 -3.72 3.45 -1.22
N ILE A 120 -4.19 3.64 0.00
CA ILE A 120 -3.70 2.96 1.19
C ILE A 120 -4.87 2.24 1.84
N LYS A 121 -4.81 0.92 1.93
CA LYS A 121 -5.80 0.14 2.69
C LYS A 121 -5.35 -0.07 4.13
N GLY A 122 -6.11 0.49 5.06
CA GLY A 122 -5.80 0.62 6.47
C GLY A 122 -5.36 2.05 6.81
N ILE A 123 -5.36 2.36 8.10
CA ILE A 123 -5.11 3.72 8.60
C ILE A 123 -3.71 3.79 9.20
N TYR A 124 -2.77 4.34 8.43
CA TYR A 124 -1.35 4.39 8.80
C TYR A 124 -0.86 5.84 8.93
N ARG A 125 0.22 6.02 9.70
CA ARG A 125 1.00 7.25 9.66
C ARG A 125 1.96 7.19 8.47
N ILE A 126 1.88 8.15 7.58
CA ILE A 126 2.72 8.24 6.38
C ILE A 126 2.88 9.71 6.00
N ASN A 127 4.09 10.10 5.61
CA ASN A 127 4.39 11.43 5.13
C ASN A 127 4.03 11.51 3.65
N ILE A 128 2.94 12.20 3.32
CA ILE A 128 2.54 12.39 1.93
C ILE A 128 3.23 13.62 1.33
N PRO A 129 4.10 13.46 0.32
CA PRO A 129 4.76 14.58 -0.34
C PRO A 129 3.78 15.55 -1.00
N ARG A 130 4.12 16.84 -1.06
CA ARG A 130 3.23 17.90 -1.61
C ARG A 130 2.84 17.67 -3.07
N HIS A 131 3.68 17.02 -3.87
CA HIS A 131 3.40 16.76 -5.29
C HIS A 131 2.37 15.66 -5.54
N VAL A 132 2.07 14.82 -4.53
CA VAL A 132 1.00 13.83 -4.62
C VAL A 132 -0.33 14.57 -4.71
N LYS A 133 -1.07 14.38 -5.79
CA LYS A 133 -2.32 15.12 -6.04
C LYS A 133 -3.49 14.53 -5.28
N MET A 134 -3.46 13.23 -5.03
CA MET A 134 -4.59 12.51 -4.47
C MET A 134 -4.16 11.34 -3.58
N VAL A 135 -4.82 11.23 -2.44
CA VAL A 135 -4.68 10.11 -1.51
C VAL A 135 -6.05 9.51 -1.28
N ILE A 136 -6.16 8.20 -1.41
CA ILE A 136 -7.32 7.44 -0.95
C ILE A 136 -6.89 6.61 0.25
N VAL A 137 -7.57 6.77 1.37
CA VAL A 137 -7.43 5.88 2.52
C VAL A 137 -8.67 5.00 2.57
N THR A 138 -8.51 3.73 2.22
CA THR A 138 -9.56 2.72 2.35
C THR A 138 -9.46 2.12 3.75
N SER A 139 -10.55 2.00 4.47
CA SER A 139 -10.52 1.36 5.80
C SER A 139 -10.44 -0.16 5.70
N LYS A 140 -9.95 -0.79 6.77
CA LYS A 140 -10.28 -2.18 7.08
C LYS A 140 -11.55 -2.17 7.95
N TYR A 141 -12.27 -3.29 8.00
CA TYR A 141 -13.43 -3.42 8.88
C TYR A 141 -12.95 -3.64 10.33
N ASP A 142 -12.55 -2.56 10.99
CA ASP A 142 -11.95 -2.57 12.34
C ASP A 142 -12.49 -1.44 13.24
N VAL A 143 -12.02 -1.42 14.49
CA VAL A 143 -12.43 -0.45 15.51
C VAL A 143 -12.13 0.99 15.08
N ASP A 144 -11.01 1.22 14.40
CA ASP A 144 -10.63 2.55 13.92
C ASP A 144 -11.63 3.06 12.88
N SER A 145 -12.09 2.19 11.97
CA SER A 145 -13.10 2.55 10.96
C SER A 145 -14.43 3.00 11.57
N ASN A 146 -14.86 2.37 12.67
CA ASN A 146 -16.07 2.73 13.39
C ASN A 146 -15.90 4.05 14.15
N MET A 147 -14.75 4.23 14.82
CA MET A 147 -14.42 5.47 15.52
C MET A 147 -14.44 6.66 14.57
N ILE A 148 -13.82 6.54 13.38
CA ILE A 148 -13.75 7.63 12.41
C ILE A 148 -15.12 7.93 11.78
N ALA A 149 -15.98 6.93 11.64
CA ALA A 149 -17.35 7.15 11.17
C ALA A 149 -18.14 8.08 12.09
N GLY A 150 -17.92 7.96 13.41
CA GLY A 150 -18.56 8.79 14.43
C GLY A 150 -17.99 10.21 14.59
N MET A 151 -16.82 10.50 13.99
CA MET A 151 -16.20 11.83 14.08
C MET A 151 -17.01 12.89 13.34
N ASN A 152 -17.05 14.11 13.87
CA ASN A 152 -17.49 15.26 13.07
C ASN A 152 -16.42 15.63 12.01
N THR A 153 -16.76 16.53 11.10
CA THR A 153 -15.86 16.91 9.98
C THR A 153 -14.52 17.44 10.48
N ARG A 154 -14.50 18.28 11.51
CA ARG A 154 -13.26 18.89 12.01
C ARG A 154 -12.35 17.86 12.65
N GLU A 155 -12.90 16.97 13.47
CA GLU A 155 -12.17 15.87 14.10
C GLU A 155 -11.54 14.95 13.05
N SER A 156 -12.32 14.57 12.03
CA SER A 156 -11.82 13.72 10.95
C SER A 156 -10.70 14.41 10.15
N CYS A 157 -10.84 15.70 9.85
CA CYS A 157 -9.80 16.46 9.16
C CYS A 157 -8.49 16.53 9.96
N GLU A 158 -8.55 16.86 11.25
CA GLU A 158 -7.33 16.90 12.09
C GLU A 158 -6.72 15.50 12.26
N TYR A 159 -7.55 14.47 12.46
CA TYR A 159 -7.10 13.08 12.54
C TYR A 159 -6.29 12.68 11.30
N PHE A 160 -6.81 12.93 10.11
CA PHE A 160 -6.11 12.56 8.87
C PHE A 160 -4.94 13.49 8.53
N LYS A 161 -4.99 14.76 8.93
CA LYS A 161 -3.85 15.66 8.81
C LYS A 161 -2.63 15.16 9.59
N GLU A 162 -2.85 14.64 10.81
CA GLU A 162 -1.78 14.00 11.58
C GLU A 162 -1.29 12.69 10.95
N ARG A 163 -2.20 11.87 10.42
CA ARG A 163 -1.84 10.57 9.83
C ARG A 163 -1.14 10.70 8.47
N LEU A 164 -1.51 11.66 7.66
CA LEU A 164 -0.91 11.89 6.34
C LEU A 164 0.26 12.89 6.37
N ASN A 165 0.52 13.49 7.55
CA ASN A 165 1.46 14.60 7.74
C ASN A 165 1.33 15.68 6.66
N ARG A 166 0.09 15.94 6.25
CA ARG A 166 -0.25 16.86 5.17
C ARG A 166 -1.68 17.33 5.35
N ASN A 167 -1.87 18.64 5.13
CA ASN A 167 -3.19 19.21 5.01
C ASN A 167 -3.64 19.20 3.55
N PHE A 168 -4.87 18.76 3.29
CA PHE A 168 -5.51 18.80 1.98
C PHE A 168 -6.69 19.76 2.02
N THR A 169 -6.93 20.45 0.91
CA THR A 169 -8.03 21.42 0.78
C THR A 169 -9.38 20.73 0.78
N VAL A 170 -9.48 19.53 0.20
CA VAL A 170 -10.71 18.75 0.11
C VAL A 170 -10.52 17.39 0.77
N SER A 171 -11.50 17.00 1.58
CA SER A 171 -11.66 15.65 2.15
C SER A 171 -13.08 15.16 1.88
N LEU A 172 -13.21 14.06 1.15
CA LEU A 172 -14.48 13.43 0.83
C LEU A 172 -14.57 12.08 1.53
N ARG A 173 -15.31 12.10 2.64
CA ARG A 173 -15.49 10.98 3.52
C ARG A 173 -16.70 10.15 3.08
N ASN A 174 -16.47 8.88 2.74
CA ASN A 174 -17.53 7.92 2.46
C ASN A 174 -17.68 6.97 3.65
N CYS A 175 -18.73 7.18 4.42
CA CYS A 175 -19.15 6.29 5.50
C CYS A 175 -20.48 5.64 5.13
N ASN A 176 -20.78 4.51 5.77
CA ASN A 176 -22.17 4.16 6.05
C ASN A 176 -22.47 4.44 7.54
N GLU A 177 -23.64 4.00 8.03
CA GLU A 177 -24.12 4.32 9.39
C GLU A 177 -23.16 3.92 10.51
N THR A 178 -22.25 2.96 10.29
CA THR A 178 -21.39 2.42 11.35
C THR A 178 -19.91 2.43 11.03
N PHE A 179 -19.50 2.48 9.75
CA PHE A 179 -18.10 2.39 9.35
C PHE A 179 -17.71 3.44 8.30
N LEU A 180 -16.48 3.94 8.42
CA LEU A 180 -15.79 4.58 7.31
C LEU A 180 -15.49 3.51 6.28
N LYS A 181 -15.82 3.73 5.00
CA LYS A 181 -15.43 2.83 3.89
C LYS A 181 -14.14 3.30 3.24
N TYR A 182 -14.07 4.58 2.92
CA TYR A 182 -12.87 5.24 2.45
C TYR A 182 -12.95 6.75 2.63
N ASN A 183 -11.81 7.42 2.68
CA ASN A 183 -11.70 8.87 2.62
C ASN A 183 -10.76 9.28 1.49
N VAL A 184 -11.10 10.36 0.80
CA VAL A 184 -10.38 10.84 -0.38
C VAL A 184 -9.89 12.24 -0.09
N PHE A 185 -8.60 12.47 -0.32
CA PHE A 185 -7.94 13.74 -0.06
C PHE A 185 -7.29 14.26 -1.34
N PHE A 186 -7.51 15.53 -1.66
CA PHE A 186 -6.91 16.23 -2.80
C PHE A 186 -7.05 17.74 -2.63
N ASP A 187 -6.26 18.51 -3.39
CA ASP A 187 -6.29 19.97 -3.32
C ASP A 187 -7.15 20.62 -4.42
N ASN A 188 -7.23 20.01 -5.60
CA ASN A 188 -7.96 20.56 -6.74
C ASN A 188 -9.26 19.80 -7.02
N PHE A 189 -10.40 20.44 -6.74
CA PHE A 189 -11.73 19.85 -6.96
C PHE A 189 -12.04 19.46 -8.41
N LEU A 190 -11.41 20.11 -9.38
CA LEU A 190 -11.60 19.79 -10.80
C LEU A 190 -11.05 18.39 -11.17
N ASP A 191 -10.18 17.81 -10.34
CA ASP A 191 -9.61 16.47 -10.53
C ASP A 191 -10.61 15.35 -10.18
N TRP A 192 -11.84 15.67 -9.77
CA TRP A 192 -12.89 14.70 -9.43
C TRP A 192 -13.20 13.69 -10.55
N LYS A 193 -13.08 14.07 -11.82
CA LYS A 193 -13.27 13.12 -12.94
C LYS A 193 -12.16 12.08 -13.01
N VAL A 194 -10.92 12.46 -12.67
CA VAL A 194 -9.78 11.53 -12.57
C VAL A 194 -10.00 10.59 -11.38
N TYR A 195 -10.51 11.13 -10.27
CA TYR A 195 -10.92 10.36 -9.10
C TYR A 195 -11.95 9.26 -9.43
N LEU A 196 -13.03 9.58 -10.16
CA LEU A 196 -14.05 8.57 -10.51
C LEU A 196 -13.48 7.41 -11.33
N LYS A 197 -12.51 7.69 -12.21
CA LYS A 197 -11.81 6.63 -12.96
C LYS A 197 -10.99 5.76 -12.02
N LYS A 198 -10.22 6.34 -11.09
CA LYS A 198 -9.40 5.59 -10.11
C LYS A 198 -10.25 4.75 -9.17
N LEU A 199 -11.41 5.24 -8.73
CA LEU A 199 -12.36 4.46 -7.93
C LEU A 199 -12.99 3.28 -8.69
N ASN A 200 -13.24 3.40 -9.99
CA ASN A 200 -13.83 2.30 -10.75
C ASN A 200 -12.89 1.09 -10.86
N TYR A 201 -11.58 1.33 -10.96
CA TYR A 201 -10.57 0.26 -10.88
C TYR A 201 -10.56 -0.44 -9.51
N PHE A 202 -10.94 0.27 -8.44
CA PHE A 202 -11.00 -0.28 -7.08
C PHE A 202 -12.22 -1.20 -6.85
N ARG A 203 -13.32 -1.03 -7.59
CA ARG A 203 -14.55 -1.83 -7.39
C ARG A 203 -14.55 -3.16 -8.15
N CYS A 204 -13.59 -3.39 -9.04
CA CYS A 204 -13.33 -4.69 -9.65
C CYS A 204 -12.03 -5.25 -9.07
N PRO A 205 -12.07 -6.07 -8.01
CA PRO A 205 -10.97 -7.00 -7.80
C PRO A 205 -11.02 -7.97 -8.99
N PHE A 206 -9.97 -8.01 -9.79
CA PHE A 206 -9.72 -9.19 -10.62
C PHE A 206 -9.38 -10.37 -9.71
#